data_AF-A0A9D2PFZ4-F1
#
_entry.id   AF-A0A9D2PFZ4-F1
#
_cell.length_a   1.000
_cell.length_b   1.000
_cell.length_c   1.000
_cell.angle_alpha   90.00
_cell.angle_beta   90.00
_cell.angle_gamma   90.00
#
_symmetry.space_group_name_H-M   'P 1'
#
loop_
_entity.id
_entity.type
_entity.pdbx_description
1 polymer ?
#
loop_
_entity_poly.entity_id
_entity_poly.type
_entity_poly.pdbx_seq_one_letter_code
_entity_poly.pdbx_strand_id
1 'polypeptide(L)'
;MFTREYTETEFKGCSSVTQRLNELVEESGIREGLCVVSVPELTTALCITSFWDRRGLDDLMDEIDRNFPARVNYKSQITPFDSSGNVKAAVVGRNLTLLIHEGKLVLGSSQGVVLLEFDGPRRRPFEVQLIEKDLKLYKTGIKTRYMGMCNMTEWVRSCVKDSGIKEGFCHISQLHSTAGVILCDATEKGAADIMGDIEKMVPTRADFKHRETASDAGGHVKTALTGSQITLPVHEGELVIGERQGIIFAEFDGPRPRTVYAAVIPDQV
;
A
#
# COMPACT_ATOMS: atom_id res chain seq x y z
N MET A 1 21.83 -0.47 -1.69
CA MET A 1 22.10 -1.88 -2.03
C MET A 1 20.95 -2.40 -2.89
N PHE A 2 21.25 -2.99 -4.05
CA PHE A 2 20.25 -3.64 -4.91
C PHE A 2 20.39 -5.16 -4.81
N THR A 3 19.27 -5.86 -4.69
CA THR A 3 19.22 -7.31 -4.66
C THR A 3 18.01 -7.82 -5.44
N ARG A 4 18.18 -8.95 -6.14
CA ARG A 4 17.09 -9.65 -6.82
C ARG A 4 16.87 -11.00 -6.14
N GLU A 5 15.72 -11.12 -5.50
CA GLU A 5 15.29 -12.31 -4.76
C GLU A 5 14.24 -13.08 -5.57
N TYR A 6 13.92 -14.30 -5.14
CA TYR A 6 12.94 -15.15 -5.81
C TYR A 6 12.01 -15.81 -4.80
N THR A 7 10.76 -16.03 -5.21
CA THR A 7 9.79 -16.83 -4.46
C THR A 7 9.08 -17.80 -5.39
N GLU A 8 8.77 -18.99 -4.89
CA GLU A 8 7.88 -19.93 -5.58
C GLU A 8 6.43 -19.50 -5.34
N THR A 9 5.63 -19.50 -6.40
CA THR A 9 4.24 -19.06 -6.35
C THR A 9 3.29 -20.18 -6.74
N GLU A 10 2.08 -20.13 -6.19
CA GLU A 10 0.96 -20.97 -6.61
C GLU A 10 0.10 -20.22 -7.63
N PHE A 11 -0.69 -20.95 -8.42
CA PHE A 11 -1.69 -20.32 -9.28
C PHE A 11 -2.70 -19.57 -8.40
N LYS A 12 -2.87 -18.26 -8.64
CA LYS A 12 -3.70 -17.38 -7.81
C LYS A 12 -3.26 -17.35 -6.33
N GLY A 13 -1.96 -17.45 -6.10
CA GLY A 13 -1.36 -17.50 -4.77
C GLY A 13 -1.05 -16.10 -4.20
N CYS A 14 -0.99 -16.05 -2.88
CA CYS A 14 -0.49 -14.91 -2.11
C CYS A 14 0.70 -15.38 -1.27
N SER A 15 1.89 -14.80 -1.50
CA SER A 15 3.13 -15.18 -0.80
C SER A 15 3.68 -13.97 -0.03
N SER A 16 3.83 -14.10 1.29
CA SER A 16 4.48 -13.05 2.08
C SER A 16 5.98 -13.06 1.81
N VAL A 17 6.54 -11.89 1.46
CA VAL A 17 7.99 -11.68 1.32
C VAL A 17 8.56 -10.90 2.51
N THR A 18 7.73 -10.58 3.49
CA THR A 18 8.05 -9.74 4.66
C THR A 18 9.29 -10.22 5.42
N GLN A 19 9.38 -11.53 5.69
CA GLN A 19 10.52 -12.07 6.44
C GLN A 19 11.83 -11.82 5.69
N ARG A 20 11.87 -12.11 4.39
CA ARG A 20 13.09 -11.91 3.59
C ARG A 20 13.48 -10.44 3.51
N LEU A 21 12.50 -9.53 3.43
CA LEU A 21 12.78 -8.10 3.47
C LEU A 21 13.38 -7.64 4.81
N ASN A 22 12.90 -8.18 5.94
CA ASN A 22 13.48 -7.89 7.25
C ASN A 22 14.93 -8.40 7.35
N GLU A 23 15.20 -9.62 6.87
CA GLU A 23 16.55 -10.18 6.80
C GLU A 23 17.49 -9.29 5.97
N LEU A 24 17.05 -8.85 4.78
CA LEU A 24 17.84 -7.95 3.93
C LEU A 24 18.14 -6.62 4.61
N VAL A 25 17.19 -6.05 5.35
CA VAL A 25 17.42 -4.81 6.12
C VAL A 25 18.44 -5.05 7.23
N GLU A 26 18.32 -6.15 7.97
CA GLU A 26 19.27 -6.52 9.03
C GLU A 26 20.68 -6.75 8.47
N GLU A 27 20.80 -7.53 7.39
CA GLU A 27 22.05 -7.81 6.68
C GLU A 27 22.73 -6.52 6.15
N SER A 28 21.93 -5.53 5.74
CA SER A 28 22.44 -4.27 5.20
C SER A 28 23.08 -3.34 6.25
N GLY A 29 22.71 -3.49 7.53
CA GLY A 29 23.12 -2.58 8.61
C GLY A 29 22.52 -1.17 8.54
N ILE A 30 21.63 -0.87 7.57
CA ILE A 30 21.00 0.44 7.42
C ILE A 30 20.07 0.70 8.60
N ARG A 31 20.28 1.82 9.29
CA ARG A 31 19.42 2.23 10.42
C ARG A 31 18.24 3.09 10.00
N GLU A 32 18.47 4.06 9.11
CA GLU A 32 17.46 4.99 8.60
C GLU A 32 17.50 4.98 7.07
N GLY A 33 16.33 4.92 6.44
CA GLY A 33 16.28 4.98 4.98
C GLY A 33 14.99 4.43 4.38
N LEU A 34 15.14 3.93 3.16
CA LEU A 34 14.05 3.38 2.35
C LEU A 34 14.36 1.95 1.92
N CYS A 35 13.33 1.12 1.92
CA CYS A 35 13.30 -0.18 1.26
C CYS A 35 12.27 -0.12 0.14
N VAL A 36 12.74 -0.04 -1.11
CA VAL A 36 11.89 -0.08 -2.29
C VAL A 36 11.84 -1.50 -2.79
N VAL A 37 10.63 -2.05 -2.90
CA VAL A 37 10.38 -3.42 -3.37
C VAL A 37 9.58 -3.35 -4.64
N SER A 38 9.98 -4.09 -5.67
CA SER A 38 9.24 -4.16 -6.93
C SER A 38 9.13 -5.58 -7.46
N VAL A 39 8.08 -5.82 -8.25
CA VAL A 39 7.95 -7.04 -9.06
C VAL A 39 8.00 -6.64 -10.55
N PRO A 40 8.96 -7.16 -11.33
CA PRO A 40 9.12 -6.76 -12.72
C PRO A 40 8.08 -7.44 -13.64
N GLU A 41 7.53 -8.57 -13.21
CA GLU A 41 6.57 -9.36 -13.97
C GLU A 41 5.22 -8.66 -14.13
N LEU A 42 4.59 -8.84 -15.29
CA LEU A 42 3.36 -8.13 -15.63
C LEU A 42 2.11 -8.72 -14.97
N THR A 43 2.18 -9.97 -14.51
CA THR A 43 1.04 -10.72 -13.94
C THR A 43 1.19 -10.95 -12.44
N THR A 44 2.03 -10.15 -11.77
CA THR A 44 2.18 -10.15 -10.32
C THR A 44 2.02 -8.73 -9.76
N ALA A 45 1.67 -8.64 -8.49
CA ALA A 45 1.53 -7.37 -7.77
C ALA A 45 2.13 -7.45 -6.36
N LEU A 46 2.28 -6.29 -5.73
CA LEU A 46 2.66 -6.17 -4.33
C LEU A 46 1.60 -5.34 -3.60
N CYS A 47 1.24 -5.77 -2.39
CA CYS A 47 0.41 -4.96 -1.50
C CYS A 47 0.87 -5.11 -0.05
N ILE A 48 0.47 -4.15 0.79
CA ILE A 48 0.63 -4.22 2.24
C ILE A 48 -0.72 -4.58 2.84
N THR A 49 -0.81 -5.75 3.46
CA THR A 49 -2.06 -6.24 4.05
C THR A 49 -1.79 -7.20 5.21
N SER A 50 -2.85 -7.69 5.84
CA SER A 50 -2.75 -8.77 6.81
C SER A 50 -2.35 -10.08 6.15
N PHE A 51 -1.28 -10.70 6.63
CA PHE A 51 -0.75 -11.97 6.10
C PHE A 51 -0.85 -13.13 7.10
N TRP A 52 -1.47 -12.89 8.25
CA TRP A 52 -1.58 -13.87 9.34
C TRP A 52 -2.68 -14.90 9.13
N ASP A 53 -3.75 -14.54 8.41
CA ASP A 53 -4.89 -15.42 8.12
C ASP A 53 -4.99 -15.67 6.61
N ARG A 54 -4.75 -16.93 6.19
CA ARG A 54 -4.89 -17.34 4.79
C ARG A 54 -6.28 -17.04 4.23
N ARG A 55 -7.34 -17.08 5.06
CA ARG A 55 -8.70 -16.77 4.61
C ARG A 55 -8.87 -15.32 4.15
N GLY A 56 -8.16 -14.38 4.79
CA GLY A 56 -8.16 -12.98 4.36
C GLY A 56 -7.44 -12.78 3.02
N LEU A 57 -6.40 -13.58 2.76
CA LEU A 57 -5.72 -13.59 1.45
C LEU A 57 -6.60 -14.23 0.37
N ASP A 58 -7.36 -15.27 0.70
CA ASP A 58 -8.34 -15.86 -0.21
C ASP A 58 -9.46 -14.85 -0.55
N ASP A 59 -9.97 -14.10 0.45
CA ASP A 59 -10.96 -13.04 0.24
C ASP A 59 -10.43 -11.92 -0.65
N LEU A 60 -9.16 -11.53 -0.46
CA LEU A 60 -8.48 -10.56 -1.30
C LEU A 60 -8.43 -11.02 -2.76
N MET A 61 -7.99 -12.27 -3.00
CA MET A 61 -7.90 -12.81 -4.36
C MET A 61 -9.30 -12.93 -5.00
N ASP A 62 -10.30 -13.40 -4.26
CA ASP A 62 -11.68 -13.52 -4.73
C ASP A 62 -12.27 -12.15 -5.14
N GLU A 63 -12.05 -11.11 -4.34
CA GLU A 63 -12.56 -9.78 -4.66
C GLU A 63 -11.82 -9.11 -5.83
N ILE A 64 -10.50 -9.33 -5.94
CA ILE A 64 -9.74 -8.91 -7.13
C ILE A 64 -10.27 -9.63 -8.38
N ASP A 65 -10.52 -10.94 -8.30
CA ASP A 65 -11.09 -11.73 -9.39
C ASP A 65 -12.51 -11.27 -9.76
N ARG A 66 -13.33 -10.91 -8.76
CA ARG A 66 -14.69 -10.39 -8.99
C ARG A 66 -14.68 -9.06 -9.74
N ASN A 67 -13.77 -8.16 -9.39
CA ASN A 67 -13.65 -6.85 -10.04
C ASN A 67 -12.95 -6.93 -11.40
N PHE A 68 -11.97 -7.83 -11.54
CA PHE A 68 -11.14 -7.96 -12.74
C PHE A 68 -11.08 -9.42 -13.23
N PRO A 69 -12.20 -9.98 -13.71
CA PRO A 69 -12.30 -11.40 -14.01
C PRO A 69 -11.42 -11.81 -15.19
N ALA A 70 -10.98 -13.07 -15.15
CA ALA A 70 -10.45 -13.74 -16.33
C ALA A 70 -11.59 -13.91 -17.35
N ARG A 71 -11.39 -13.41 -18.57
CA ARG A 71 -12.38 -13.44 -19.66
C ARG A 71 -11.67 -13.55 -21.00
N VAL A 72 -12.36 -14.06 -22.01
CA VAL A 72 -11.78 -14.35 -23.34
C VAL A 72 -11.77 -13.16 -24.29
N ASN A 73 -12.38 -12.03 -23.91
CA ASN A 73 -12.52 -10.84 -24.76
C ASN A 73 -11.57 -9.69 -24.39
N TYR A 74 -10.45 -9.99 -23.72
CA TYR A 74 -9.34 -9.03 -23.66
C TYR A 74 -8.76 -8.80 -25.07
N LYS A 75 -8.23 -7.59 -25.29
CA LYS A 75 -7.64 -7.19 -26.58
C LYS A 75 -6.29 -7.87 -26.83
N SER A 76 -5.46 -7.99 -25.78
CA SER A 76 -4.31 -8.88 -25.78
C SER A 76 -4.80 -10.32 -25.57
N GLN A 77 -4.30 -11.29 -26.33
CA GLN A 77 -4.77 -12.68 -26.26
C GLN A 77 -3.60 -13.66 -26.21
N ILE A 78 -2.95 -13.74 -25.05
CA ILE A 78 -2.10 -14.89 -24.71
C ILE A 78 -2.96 -15.93 -23.99
N THR A 79 -3.42 -15.64 -22.75
CA THR A 79 -4.45 -16.41 -22.05
C THR A 79 -5.39 -15.46 -21.28
N PRO A 80 -6.60 -15.90 -20.89
CA PRO A 80 -7.48 -15.11 -20.03
C PRO A 80 -6.86 -14.72 -18.67
N PHE A 81 -5.97 -15.56 -18.13
CA PHE A 81 -5.28 -15.34 -16.85
C PHE A 81 -4.11 -14.37 -16.99
N ASP A 82 -3.32 -14.47 -18.06
CA ASP A 82 -2.29 -13.50 -18.39
C ASP A 82 -2.89 -12.10 -18.55
N SER A 83 -3.96 -12.00 -19.36
CA SER A 83 -4.56 -10.70 -19.67
C SER A 83 -5.27 -10.08 -18.47
N SER A 84 -6.01 -10.86 -17.68
CA SER A 84 -6.59 -10.34 -16.43
C SER A 84 -5.52 -10.06 -15.37
N GLY A 85 -4.49 -10.90 -15.28
CA GLY A 85 -3.35 -10.70 -14.38
C GLY A 85 -2.64 -9.37 -14.63
N ASN A 86 -2.48 -8.98 -15.89
CA ASN A 86 -1.93 -7.68 -16.27
C ASN A 86 -2.79 -6.51 -15.75
N VAL A 87 -4.11 -6.59 -15.93
CA VAL A 87 -5.04 -5.57 -15.42
C VAL A 87 -5.02 -5.50 -13.89
N LYS A 88 -5.06 -6.65 -13.22
CA LYS A 88 -4.99 -6.73 -11.75
C LYS A 88 -3.68 -6.12 -11.23
N ALA A 89 -2.57 -6.45 -11.85
CA ALA A 89 -1.26 -5.93 -11.48
C ALA A 89 -1.16 -4.41 -11.67
N ALA A 90 -1.76 -3.89 -12.73
CA ALA A 90 -1.82 -2.44 -12.98
C ALA A 90 -2.65 -1.69 -11.94
N VAL A 91 -3.73 -2.31 -11.42
CA VAL A 91 -4.60 -1.69 -10.41
C VAL A 91 -4.02 -1.77 -9.00
N VAL A 92 -3.54 -2.95 -8.59
CA VAL A 92 -2.98 -3.15 -7.23
C VAL A 92 -1.64 -2.44 -7.06
N GLY A 93 -0.82 -2.45 -8.11
CA GLY A 93 0.52 -1.89 -8.08
C GLY A 93 1.61 -2.96 -7.97
N ARG A 94 2.80 -2.59 -8.45
CA ARG A 94 3.96 -3.49 -8.58
C ARG A 94 5.19 -3.01 -7.84
N ASN A 95 5.08 -1.91 -7.11
CA ASN A 95 6.14 -1.36 -6.30
C ASN A 95 5.58 -0.83 -4.99
N LEU A 96 6.41 -0.90 -3.95
CA LEU A 96 6.14 -0.37 -2.62
C LEU A 96 7.40 0.31 -2.12
N THR A 97 7.24 1.41 -1.39
CA THR A 97 8.32 2.08 -0.67
C THR A 97 8.06 1.95 0.82
N LEU A 98 8.96 1.32 1.55
CA LEU A 98 8.87 1.12 2.99
C LEU A 98 9.91 1.99 3.69
N LEU A 99 9.55 2.56 4.82
CA LEU A 99 10.53 3.26 5.67
C LEU A 99 11.35 2.23 6.44
N ILE A 100 12.65 2.50 6.55
CA ILE A 100 13.55 1.84 7.51
C ILE A 100 13.78 2.86 8.63
N HIS A 101 13.49 2.47 9.87
CA HIS A 101 13.72 3.29 11.06
C HIS A 101 14.25 2.40 12.18
N GLU A 102 15.31 2.85 12.86
CA GLU A 102 16.03 2.06 13.88
C GLU A 102 16.44 0.65 13.40
N GLY A 103 16.76 0.50 12.11
CA GLY A 103 17.16 -0.76 11.50
C GLY A 103 16.03 -1.75 11.26
N LYS A 104 14.77 -1.28 11.25
CA LYS A 104 13.59 -2.13 11.01
C LYS A 104 12.68 -1.51 9.97
N LEU A 105 11.98 -2.36 9.22
CA LEU A 105 10.88 -1.90 8.37
C LEU A 105 9.75 -1.35 9.24
N VAL A 106 9.28 -0.14 8.92
CA VAL A 106 8.14 0.49 9.57
C VAL A 106 6.86 -0.08 8.99
N LEU A 107 6.35 -1.13 9.63
CA LEU A 107 5.09 -1.81 9.29
C LEU A 107 4.21 -1.93 10.54
N GLY A 108 2.89 -1.95 10.34
CA GLY A 108 1.94 -2.29 11.40
C GLY A 108 2.12 -3.73 11.89
N SER A 109 1.70 -4.02 13.12
CA SER A 109 1.80 -5.36 13.72
C SER A 109 1.04 -6.44 12.93
N SER A 110 -0.04 -6.06 12.25
CA SER A 110 -0.79 -6.93 11.36
C SER A 110 -0.32 -6.86 9.91
N GLN A 111 0.51 -5.90 9.52
CA GLN A 111 0.87 -5.67 8.12
C GLN A 111 2.09 -6.49 7.70
N GLY A 112 2.05 -6.98 6.46
CA GLY A 112 3.19 -7.53 5.76
C GLY A 112 3.12 -7.21 4.28
N VAL A 113 4.26 -7.39 3.62
CA VAL A 113 4.41 -7.24 2.17
C VAL A 113 4.06 -8.57 1.52
N VAL A 114 3.00 -8.59 0.74
CA VAL A 114 2.48 -9.79 0.08
C VAL A 114 2.61 -9.64 -1.43
N LEU A 115 3.24 -10.63 -2.05
CA LEU A 115 3.27 -10.81 -3.50
C LEU A 115 2.01 -11.56 -3.92
N LEU A 116 1.26 -10.98 -4.85
CA LEU A 116 0.09 -11.59 -5.48
C LEU A 116 0.49 -12.16 -6.83
N GLU A 117 0.23 -13.46 -7.04
CA GLU A 117 0.44 -14.15 -8.32
C GLU A 117 -0.91 -14.37 -9.01
N PHE A 118 -1.07 -13.91 -10.25
CA PHE A 118 -2.33 -14.05 -10.98
C PHE A 118 -2.31 -15.12 -12.08
N ASP A 119 -1.13 -15.55 -12.54
CA ASP A 119 -0.93 -16.41 -13.73
C ASP A 119 0.16 -17.48 -13.48
N GLY A 120 0.31 -17.90 -12.22
CA GLY A 120 1.25 -18.93 -11.77
C GLY A 120 0.80 -20.38 -12.07
N PRO A 121 1.41 -21.39 -11.44
CA PRO A 121 2.57 -21.31 -10.55
C PRO A 121 3.85 -21.01 -11.34
N ARG A 122 4.71 -20.14 -10.82
CA ARG A 122 6.02 -19.80 -11.39
C ARG A 122 7.02 -19.42 -10.29
N ARG A 123 8.31 -19.57 -10.57
CA ARG A 123 9.37 -18.93 -9.78
C ARG A 123 9.44 -17.46 -10.15
N ARG A 124 9.02 -16.56 -9.25
CA ARG A 124 8.91 -15.12 -9.52
C ARG A 124 10.03 -14.32 -8.88
N PRO A 125 10.67 -13.41 -9.62
CA PRO A 125 11.60 -12.46 -9.04
C PRO A 125 10.85 -11.35 -8.31
N PHE A 126 11.45 -10.85 -7.23
CA PHE A 126 11.17 -9.53 -6.70
C PHE A 126 12.50 -8.81 -6.45
N GLU A 127 12.52 -7.52 -6.72
CA GLU A 127 13.70 -6.68 -6.63
C GLU A 127 13.60 -5.80 -5.38
N VAL A 128 14.71 -5.66 -4.67
CA VAL A 128 14.80 -4.89 -3.43
C VAL A 128 15.92 -3.90 -3.58
N GLN A 129 15.61 -2.62 -3.40
CA GLN A 129 16.56 -1.53 -3.34
C GLN A 129 16.50 -0.91 -1.95
N LEU A 130 17.55 -1.13 -1.17
CA LEU A 130 17.76 -0.47 0.11
C LEU A 130 18.56 0.81 -0.11
N ILE A 131 18.09 1.92 0.46
CA ILE A 131 18.68 3.24 0.30
C ILE A 131 18.85 3.83 1.70
N GLU A 132 20.09 3.95 2.15
CA GLU A 132 20.40 4.68 3.37
C GLU A 132 20.15 6.18 3.14
N LYS A 133 19.29 6.76 3.98
CA LYS A 133 18.90 8.17 3.90
C LYS A 133 18.49 8.64 5.28
N ASP A 134 19.01 9.80 5.66
CA ASP A 134 18.45 10.55 6.77
C ASP A 134 17.00 10.92 6.46
N LEU A 135 16.16 10.87 7.48
CA LEU A 135 14.75 11.24 7.38
C LEU A 135 14.27 11.89 8.67
N LYS A 136 13.33 12.83 8.56
CA LYS A 136 12.59 13.37 9.70
C LYS A 136 11.24 12.68 9.77
N LEU A 137 11.07 11.83 10.78
CA LEU A 137 9.86 11.05 10.99
C LEU A 137 8.89 11.78 11.92
N TYR A 138 7.67 11.97 11.44
CA TYR A 138 6.55 12.53 12.18
C TYR A 138 5.45 11.49 12.32
N LYS A 139 4.69 11.57 13.42
CA LYS A 139 3.57 10.69 13.71
C LYS A 139 2.41 11.50 14.26
N THR A 140 1.21 11.18 13.81
CA THR A 140 -0.02 11.71 14.40
C THR A 140 -1.07 10.62 14.62
N GLY A 141 -1.96 10.87 15.57
CA GLY A 141 -3.14 10.04 15.81
C GLY A 141 -4.36 10.60 15.08
N ILE A 142 -5.21 9.73 14.56
CA ILE A 142 -6.45 10.11 13.85
C ILE A 142 -7.62 9.45 14.55
N LYS A 143 -8.63 10.26 14.89
CA LYS A 143 -9.93 9.77 15.34
C LYS A 143 -10.78 9.51 14.12
N THR A 144 -11.12 8.27 13.87
CA THR A 144 -11.88 7.89 12.67
C THR A 144 -13.35 7.67 12.98
N ARG A 145 -14.15 7.66 11.91
CA ARG A 145 -15.56 7.23 11.91
C ARG A 145 -15.67 6.00 11.02
N TYR A 146 -16.74 5.23 11.15
CA TYR A 146 -17.02 4.12 10.23
C TYR A 146 -17.05 4.63 8.78
N MET A 147 -16.27 4.01 7.90
CA MET A 147 -16.08 4.43 6.49
C MET A 147 -15.72 5.91 6.33
N GLY A 148 -14.97 6.47 7.28
CA GLY A 148 -14.63 7.87 7.34
C GLY A 148 -13.45 8.24 6.43
N MET A 149 -13.55 9.40 5.79
CA MET A 149 -12.48 10.00 5.00
C MET A 149 -11.94 11.23 5.73
N CYS A 150 -10.67 11.23 6.13
CA CYS A 150 -10.06 12.30 6.92
C CYS A 150 -8.96 13.00 6.11
N ASN A 151 -9.13 14.30 5.84
CA ASN A 151 -8.12 15.10 5.14
C ASN A 151 -6.94 15.43 6.08
N MET A 152 -5.74 15.01 5.69
CA MET A 152 -4.50 15.20 6.45
C MET A 152 -3.54 16.20 5.79
N THR A 153 -3.93 16.85 4.70
CA THR A 153 -3.04 17.67 3.89
C THR A 153 -2.32 18.74 4.71
N GLU A 154 -3.03 19.43 5.60
CA GLU A 154 -2.44 20.48 6.44
C GLU A 154 -1.42 19.95 7.44
N TRP A 155 -1.68 18.76 8.00
CA TRP A 155 -0.72 18.11 8.89
C TRP A 155 0.54 17.68 8.14
N VAL A 156 0.40 17.13 6.93
CA VAL A 156 1.56 16.78 6.09
C VAL A 156 2.35 18.03 5.69
N ARG A 157 1.67 19.12 5.32
CA ARG A 157 2.31 20.42 5.05
C ARG A 157 3.07 20.94 6.26
N SER A 158 2.52 20.84 7.47
CA SER A 158 3.26 21.23 8.68
C SER A 158 4.50 20.36 8.90
N CYS A 159 4.43 19.04 8.68
CA CYS A 159 5.60 18.16 8.77
C CYS A 159 6.71 18.57 7.79
N VAL A 160 6.36 18.92 6.55
CA VAL A 160 7.32 19.42 5.56
C VAL A 160 7.95 20.73 6.02
N LYS A 161 7.15 21.70 6.48
CA LYS A 161 7.66 22.99 6.98
C LYS A 161 8.57 22.82 8.19
N ASP A 162 8.15 22.04 9.18
CA ASP A 162 8.90 21.76 10.40
C ASP A 162 10.20 20.99 10.11
N SER A 163 10.24 20.24 9.00
CA SER A 163 11.44 19.51 8.61
C SER A 163 12.59 20.42 8.20
N GLY A 164 12.32 21.63 7.71
CA GLY A 164 13.32 22.52 7.12
C GLY A 164 13.98 21.97 5.84
N ILE A 165 13.56 20.81 5.34
CA ILE A 165 14.06 20.22 4.09
C ILE A 165 13.47 21.02 2.93
N LYS A 166 14.34 21.52 2.03
CA LYS A 166 13.93 22.34 0.89
C LYS A 166 13.63 21.52 -0.36
N GLU A 167 14.48 20.56 -0.67
CA GLU A 167 14.34 19.66 -1.81
C GLU A 167 14.31 18.22 -1.32
N GLY A 168 13.39 17.41 -1.84
CA GLY A 168 13.26 16.01 -1.43
C GLY A 168 11.90 15.41 -1.66
N PHE A 169 11.51 14.51 -0.75
CA PHE A 169 10.25 13.78 -0.81
C PHE A 169 9.61 13.72 0.57
N CYS A 170 8.28 13.74 0.60
CA CYS A 170 7.49 13.40 1.77
C CYS A 170 6.81 12.06 1.51
N HIS A 171 7.21 11.03 2.25
CA HIS A 171 6.59 9.72 2.21
C HIS A 171 5.58 9.61 3.36
N ILE A 172 4.31 9.35 3.02
CA ILE A 172 3.22 9.19 3.97
C ILE A 172 2.83 7.72 3.98
N SER A 173 2.74 7.11 5.17
CA SER A 173 2.30 5.74 5.33
C SER A 173 1.40 5.57 6.55
N GLN A 174 0.41 4.68 6.41
CA GLN A 174 -0.44 4.24 7.51
C GLN A 174 -0.12 2.79 7.87
N LEU A 175 -0.11 2.48 9.18
CA LEU A 175 0.34 1.19 9.72
C LEU A 175 -0.81 0.26 10.15
N HIS A 176 -1.93 0.31 9.42
CA HIS A 176 -3.16 -0.42 9.66
C HIS A 176 -3.53 -1.22 8.41
N SER A 177 -3.87 -2.49 8.56
CA SER A 177 -4.26 -3.34 7.42
C SER A 177 -5.71 -3.11 6.94
N THR A 178 -6.45 -2.20 7.57
CA THR A 178 -7.86 -1.86 7.25
C THR A 178 -8.06 -0.35 7.05
N ALA A 179 -7.07 0.31 6.45
CA ALA A 179 -7.13 1.73 6.10
C ALA A 179 -6.34 2.03 4.83
N GLY A 180 -6.60 3.17 4.19
CA GLY A 180 -5.89 3.63 3.00
C GLY A 180 -5.33 5.04 3.15
N VAL A 181 -4.37 5.40 2.28
CA VAL A 181 -3.94 6.79 2.06
C VAL A 181 -4.12 7.10 0.59
N ILE A 182 -5.03 8.02 0.27
CA ILE A 182 -5.49 8.29 -1.09
C ILE A 182 -5.24 9.76 -1.43
N LEU A 183 -4.72 10.01 -2.63
CA LEU A 183 -4.64 11.35 -3.20
C LEU A 183 -5.86 11.59 -4.07
N CYS A 184 -6.78 12.44 -3.63
CA CYS A 184 -8.02 12.73 -4.36
C CYS A 184 -8.53 14.15 -4.11
N ASP A 185 -9.78 14.47 -4.47
CA ASP A 185 -10.35 15.80 -4.18
C ASP A 185 -10.32 16.08 -2.66
N ALA A 186 -9.77 17.22 -2.27
CA ALA A 186 -9.61 17.62 -0.87
C ALA A 186 -10.95 17.88 -0.13
N THR A 187 -12.06 18.01 -0.87
CA THR A 187 -13.39 18.26 -0.31
C THR A 187 -13.99 17.01 0.33
N GLU A 188 -14.73 17.20 1.42
CA GLU A 188 -15.43 16.10 2.11
C GLU A 188 -16.40 15.35 1.18
N LYS A 189 -17.07 16.08 0.27
CA LYS A 189 -18.00 15.49 -0.71
C LYS A 189 -17.27 14.61 -1.72
N GLY A 190 -16.20 15.11 -2.33
CA GLY A 190 -15.42 14.33 -3.30
C GLY A 190 -14.80 13.09 -2.66
N ALA A 191 -14.30 13.21 -1.43
CA ALA A 191 -13.81 12.07 -0.67
C ALA A 191 -14.91 11.05 -0.33
N ALA A 192 -16.10 11.51 0.03
CA ALA A 192 -17.26 10.65 0.32
C ALA A 192 -17.77 9.91 -0.94
N ASP A 193 -17.78 10.57 -2.10
CA ASP A 193 -18.13 9.92 -3.37
C ASP A 193 -17.17 8.76 -3.68
N ILE A 194 -15.87 8.98 -3.47
CA ILE A 194 -14.84 7.93 -3.62
C ILE A 194 -15.06 6.77 -2.66
N MET A 195 -15.34 7.04 -1.38
CA MET A 195 -15.68 5.97 -0.44
C MET A 195 -16.93 5.20 -0.88
N GLY A 196 -17.95 5.89 -1.41
CA GLY A 196 -19.13 5.26 -1.97
C GLY A 196 -18.83 4.32 -3.14
N ASP A 197 -17.88 4.68 -4.01
CA ASP A 197 -17.43 3.80 -5.09
C ASP A 197 -16.53 2.66 -4.60
N ILE A 198 -15.70 2.89 -3.58
CA ILE A 198 -14.94 1.83 -2.90
C ILE A 198 -15.89 0.79 -2.28
N GLU A 199 -16.97 1.20 -1.62
CA GLU A 199 -18.00 0.28 -1.08
C GLU A 199 -18.74 -0.50 -2.18
N LYS A 200 -18.88 0.05 -3.40
CA LYS A 200 -19.43 -0.72 -4.53
C LYS A 200 -18.42 -1.73 -5.07
N MET A 201 -17.15 -1.35 -5.12
CA MET A 201 -16.05 -2.21 -5.56
C MET A 201 -15.75 -3.32 -4.57
N VAL A 202 -15.89 -3.09 -3.27
CA VAL A 202 -15.72 -4.08 -2.19
C VAL A 202 -16.79 -3.84 -1.12
N PRO A 203 -17.99 -4.43 -1.26
CA PRO A 203 -19.06 -4.20 -0.31
C PRO A 203 -18.75 -4.87 1.03
N THR A 204 -19.16 -4.21 2.11
CA THR A 204 -19.15 -4.81 3.44
C THR A 204 -20.23 -5.89 3.53
N ARG A 205 -19.82 -7.17 3.59
CA ARG A 205 -20.72 -8.33 3.54
C ARG A 205 -20.24 -9.48 4.43
N ALA A 206 -21.16 -10.34 4.84
CA ALA A 206 -20.92 -11.36 5.87
C ALA A 206 -20.34 -12.69 5.33
N ASP A 207 -20.28 -12.87 4.01
CA ASP A 207 -19.85 -14.09 3.31
C ASP A 207 -18.34 -14.11 2.99
N PHE A 208 -17.56 -13.17 3.54
CA PHE A 208 -16.10 -13.29 3.57
C PHE A 208 -15.65 -14.53 4.35
N LYS A 209 -14.57 -15.16 3.90
CA LYS A 209 -13.95 -16.32 4.54
C LYS A 209 -13.27 -15.94 5.85
N HIS A 210 -12.69 -14.75 5.92
CA HIS A 210 -12.16 -14.15 7.14
C HIS A 210 -13.29 -13.84 8.13
N ARG A 211 -13.08 -14.14 9.42
CA ARG A 211 -14.18 -14.28 10.41
C ARG A 211 -14.13 -13.31 11.60
N GLU A 212 -13.36 -12.22 11.57
CA GLU A 212 -13.41 -11.22 12.64
C GLU A 212 -14.70 -10.38 12.52
N THR A 213 -14.80 -9.52 11.50
CA THR A 213 -16.03 -8.83 11.14
C THR A 213 -16.11 -8.62 9.62
N ALA A 214 -17.29 -8.32 9.10
CA ALA A 214 -17.47 -8.00 7.68
C ALA A 214 -16.69 -6.75 7.25
N SER A 215 -16.60 -5.73 8.11
CA SER A 215 -15.86 -4.50 7.82
C SER A 215 -14.36 -4.72 7.86
N ASP A 216 -13.86 -5.53 8.79
CA ASP A 216 -12.45 -5.89 8.89
C ASP A 216 -12.01 -6.70 7.65
N ALA A 217 -12.77 -7.74 7.29
CA ALA A 217 -12.50 -8.56 6.11
C ALA A 217 -12.48 -7.72 4.82
N GLY A 218 -13.52 -6.92 4.59
CA GLY A 218 -13.57 -6.01 3.44
C GLY A 218 -12.50 -4.92 3.49
N GLY A 219 -12.11 -4.48 4.68
CA GLY A 219 -11.10 -3.45 4.90
C GLY A 219 -9.70 -3.87 4.45
N HIS A 220 -9.33 -5.14 4.61
CA HIS A 220 -8.08 -5.69 4.07
C HIS A 220 -8.02 -5.59 2.54
N VAL A 221 -9.13 -5.95 1.88
CA VAL A 221 -9.24 -5.88 0.42
C VAL A 221 -9.20 -4.44 -0.07
N LYS A 222 -9.95 -3.54 0.57
CA LYS A 222 -9.95 -2.10 0.25
C LYS A 222 -8.54 -1.51 0.38
N THR A 223 -7.84 -1.83 1.46
CA THR A 223 -6.44 -1.38 1.68
C THR A 223 -5.52 -1.81 0.54
N ALA A 224 -5.62 -3.06 0.07
CA ALA A 224 -4.81 -3.56 -1.03
C ALA A 224 -5.11 -2.86 -2.37
N LEU A 225 -6.36 -2.43 -2.60
CA LEU A 225 -6.77 -1.74 -3.82
C LEU A 225 -6.51 -0.23 -3.78
N THR A 226 -6.57 0.40 -2.61
CA THR A 226 -6.39 1.85 -2.46
C THR A 226 -4.97 2.25 -2.10
N GLY A 227 -4.17 1.31 -1.58
CA GLY A 227 -2.82 1.54 -1.08
C GLY A 227 -2.79 2.09 0.35
N SER A 228 -1.68 1.84 1.04
CA SER A 228 -1.40 2.28 2.42
C SER A 228 -0.38 3.42 2.52
N GLN A 229 0.12 3.88 1.37
CA GLN A 229 1.24 4.81 1.30
C GLN A 229 1.19 5.66 0.04
N ILE A 230 1.72 6.88 0.13
CA ILE A 230 1.94 7.78 -1.00
C ILE A 230 3.26 8.53 -0.79
N THR A 231 3.91 8.90 -1.90
CA THR A 231 5.12 9.73 -1.87
C THR A 231 4.90 10.96 -2.75
N LEU A 232 5.18 12.14 -2.20
CA LEU A 232 5.04 13.41 -2.91
C LEU A 232 6.36 14.17 -2.90
N PRO A 233 6.70 14.91 -3.97
CA PRO A 233 7.89 15.76 -3.96
C PRO A 233 7.78 16.91 -2.95
N VAL A 234 8.93 17.34 -2.46
CA VAL A 234 9.11 18.59 -1.69
C VAL A 234 10.03 19.48 -2.51
N HIS A 235 9.61 20.71 -2.77
CA HIS A 235 10.35 21.69 -3.55
C HIS A 235 10.24 23.07 -2.90
N GLU A 236 11.34 23.79 -2.77
CA GLU A 236 11.45 25.08 -2.05
C GLU A 236 10.94 25.04 -0.59
N GLY A 237 10.86 23.84 0.00
CA GLY A 237 10.33 23.59 1.33
C GLY A 237 8.80 23.54 1.40
N GLU A 238 8.14 23.39 0.25
CA GLU A 238 6.70 23.19 0.14
C GLU A 238 6.40 21.82 -0.46
N LEU A 239 5.28 21.24 -0.04
CA LEU A 239 4.79 19.97 -0.57
C LEU A 239 4.22 20.19 -1.97
N VAL A 240 4.74 19.48 -2.97
CA VAL A 240 4.24 19.55 -4.35
C VAL A 240 2.97 18.71 -4.45
N ILE A 241 1.82 19.39 -4.49
CA ILE A 241 0.48 18.79 -4.57
C ILE A 241 -0.43 19.70 -5.39
N GLY A 242 -1.32 19.14 -6.21
CA GLY A 242 -2.27 19.92 -7.01
C GLY A 242 -3.26 20.70 -6.14
N GLU A 243 -3.72 21.86 -6.60
CA GLU A 243 -4.56 22.80 -5.82
C GLU A 243 -5.83 22.17 -5.24
N ARG A 244 -6.44 21.24 -5.98
CA ARG A 244 -7.64 20.50 -5.56
C ARG A 244 -7.35 19.15 -4.91
N GLN A 245 -6.10 18.70 -4.94
CA GLN A 245 -5.72 17.42 -4.36
C GLN A 245 -5.58 17.52 -2.85
N GLY A 246 -6.07 16.50 -2.16
CA GLY A 246 -5.92 16.30 -0.73
C GLY A 246 -5.35 14.92 -0.44
N ILE A 247 -4.56 14.85 0.63
CA ILE A 247 -4.04 13.60 1.19
C ILE A 247 -5.08 13.09 2.18
N ILE A 248 -5.83 12.08 1.78
CA ILE A 248 -6.98 11.58 2.53
C ILE A 248 -6.65 10.23 3.17
N PHE A 249 -6.81 10.15 4.48
CA PHE A 249 -6.86 8.88 5.20
C PHE A 249 -8.25 8.26 5.02
N ALA A 250 -8.31 7.04 4.50
CA ALA A 250 -9.54 6.28 4.34
C ALA A 250 -9.64 5.21 5.42
N GLU A 251 -10.62 5.30 6.31
CA GLU A 251 -10.91 4.28 7.32
C GLU A 251 -11.89 3.24 6.77
N PHE A 252 -11.58 1.95 6.89
CA PHE A 252 -12.48 0.88 6.41
C PHE A 252 -13.06 0.00 7.52
N ASP A 253 -12.54 0.08 8.75
CA ASP A 253 -12.97 -0.72 9.90
C ASP A 253 -13.09 0.12 11.18
N GLY A 254 -13.53 1.37 11.01
CA GLY A 254 -13.71 2.32 12.11
C GLY A 254 -15.03 2.15 12.86
N PRO A 255 -15.28 2.95 13.92
CA PRO A 255 -14.37 3.94 14.48
C PRO A 255 -13.25 3.26 15.30
N ARG A 256 -12.00 3.57 14.99
CA ARG A 256 -10.82 3.07 15.71
C ARG A 256 -9.77 4.18 15.84
N PRO A 257 -8.95 4.20 16.91
CA PRO A 257 -7.79 5.07 16.94
C PRO A 257 -6.80 4.61 15.86
N ARG A 258 -6.45 5.50 14.94
CA ARG A 258 -5.48 5.23 13.87
C ARG A 258 -4.26 6.12 14.02
N THR A 259 -3.21 5.74 13.31
CA THR A 259 -1.92 6.45 13.30
C THR A 259 -1.41 6.54 11.88
N VAL A 260 -0.86 7.69 11.54
CA VAL A 260 -0.21 7.95 10.26
C VAL A 260 1.16 8.52 10.52
N TYR A 261 2.10 8.15 9.64
CA TYR A 261 3.48 8.58 9.65
C TYR A 261 3.75 9.43 8.40
N ALA A 262 4.57 10.45 8.56
CA ALA A 262 5.14 11.23 7.47
C ALA A 262 6.66 11.28 7.66
N ALA A 263 7.41 10.76 6.70
CA ALA A 263 8.86 10.87 6.65
C ALA A 263 9.23 11.90 5.60
N VAL A 264 9.87 12.99 6.02
CA VAL A 264 10.43 13.99 5.09
C VAL A 264 11.90 13.67 4.87
N ILE A 265 12.25 13.45 3.61
CA ILE A 265 13.52 12.85 3.17
C ILE A 265 14.17 13.84 2.20
N PRO A 266 15.41 14.30 2.45
CA PRO A 266 16.09 15.23 1.56
C PRO A 266 16.50 14.54 0.25
N ASP A 267 16.36 15.26 -0.86
CA ASP A 267 17.10 14.94 -2.08
C ASP A 267 18.59 15.10 -1.77
N GLN A 268 19.47 14.28 -2.36
CA GLN A 268 20.91 14.39 -2.02
C GLN A 268 21.42 15.81 -2.32
N VAL A 269 22.01 16.46 -1.31
CA VAL A 269 22.97 17.56 -1.49
C VAL A 269 24.33 17.06 -1.09
#